data_AF-A0A069D0X3-F1
#
_entry.id   AF-A0A069D0X3-F1
#
_cell.length_a   1.000
_cell.length_b   1.000
_cell.length_c   1.000
_cell.angle_alpha   90.00
_cell.angle_beta   90.00
_cell.angle_gamma   90.00
#
_symmetry.space_group_name_H-M   'P 1'
#
loop_
_entity.id
_entity.type
_entity.pdbx_description
1 polymer ?
#
loop_
_entity_poly.entity_id
_entity_poly.type
_entity_poly.pdbx_seq_one_letter_code
_entity_poly.pdbx_strand_id
1 'polypeptide(L)'
;MFLTGTVAKGNITLTRDPRLYEEAIVNGQQKTLDWTTGNMSGQSFEMWVGGTDAQLRPETQSGAYGTGYAPIKFLMGDDMLRQYTEWPYLRLSEMYLTYAEALLQTGDLAGAIKQVDVVRSRVGLGGLAECNPTKNLKSDKSALLQEILRERVCELGMEDCRFFDMIRYKMKDRFEKQLHGLRIYRLDASGNRVKTAWYNGDRKNGVEMPTTFEYERFEISAPTRYWWTNGFDPKWYLSPFPQTEVNKGYGLIQNPGW
;
A
#
# COMPACT_ATOMS: atom_id res chain seq x y z
N MET A 1 -11.53 11.58 -0.02
CA MET A 1 -11.15 11.75 1.40
C MET A 1 -11.09 10.38 2.05
N PHE A 2 -10.07 10.08 2.87
CA PHE A 2 -9.89 8.74 3.47
C PHE A 2 -10.89 8.46 4.59
N LEU A 3 -11.39 9.49 5.27
CA LEU A 3 -12.41 9.35 6.30
C LEU A 3 -13.47 10.44 6.10
N THR A 4 -14.65 10.26 6.66
CA THR A 4 -15.65 11.32 6.88
C THR A 4 -15.87 11.50 8.39
N GLY A 5 -16.40 12.66 8.78
CA GLY A 5 -16.59 12.99 10.20
C GLY A 5 -15.31 13.49 10.88
N THR A 6 -15.35 13.65 12.20
CA THR A 6 -14.20 14.13 13.00
C THR A 6 -14.10 13.40 14.34
N VAL A 7 -12.88 13.30 14.88
CA VAL A 7 -12.67 12.75 16.24
C VAL A 7 -13.47 13.54 17.26
N ALA A 8 -13.46 14.88 17.15
CA ALA A 8 -14.15 15.78 18.06
C ALA A 8 -15.68 15.54 18.11
N LYS A 9 -16.28 15.09 17.01
CA LYS A 9 -17.71 14.77 16.93
C LYS A 9 -18.01 13.28 17.19
N GLY A 10 -16.99 12.46 17.41
CA GLY A 10 -17.15 11.02 17.65
C GLY A 10 -17.78 10.24 16.49
N ASN A 11 -17.73 10.77 15.26
CA ASN A 11 -18.49 10.24 14.12
C ASN A 11 -17.63 9.88 12.91
N ILE A 12 -16.42 9.38 13.15
CA ILE A 12 -15.50 8.98 12.07
C ILE A 12 -16.04 7.76 11.33
N THR A 13 -16.06 7.84 10.00
CA THR A 13 -16.34 6.69 9.14
C THR A 13 -15.20 6.49 8.15
N LEU A 14 -14.70 5.27 8.04
CA LEU A 14 -13.73 4.85 7.03
C LEU A 14 -14.45 4.68 5.68
N THR A 15 -13.90 5.25 4.61
CA THR A 15 -14.57 5.31 3.29
C THR A 15 -13.92 4.45 2.21
N ARG A 16 -12.79 3.80 2.52
CA ARG A 16 -12.00 3.00 1.57
C ARG A 16 -12.04 1.53 1.96
N ASP A 17 -11.42 0.71 1.11
CA ASP A 17 -11.12 -0.69 1.43
C ASP A 17 -10.50 -0.76 2.84
N PRO A 18 -11.06 -1.54 3.79
CA PRO A 18 -10.59 -1.58 5.17
C PRO A 18 -9.08 -1.87 5.30
N ARG A 19 -8.53 -2.65 4.38
CA ARG A 19 -7.10 -2.99 4.36
C ARG A 19 -6.20 -1.77 4.18
N LEU A 20 -6.68 -0.70 3.55
CA LEU A 20 -5.89 0.54 3.44
C LEU A 20 -5.45 1.05 4.82
N TYR A 21 -6.33 0.99 5.82
CA TYR A 21 -6.07 1.51 7.17
C TYR A 21 -5.24 0.54 8.02
N GLU A 22 -5.11 -0.71 7.58
CA GLU A 22 -4.25 -1.73 8.20
C GLU A 22 -2.85 -1.76 7.56
N GLU A 23 -2.74 -1.33 6.31
CA GLU A 23 -1.48 -1.37 5.57
C GLU A 23 -0.73 -0.03 5.55
N ALA A 24 -1.45 1.09 5.44
CA ALA A 24 -0.87 2.41 5.30
C ALA A 24 -1.46 3.42 6.29
N ILE A 25 -0.60 4.28 6.80
CA ILE A 25 -0.97 5.46 7.58
C ILE A 25 -1.67 6.45 6.65
N VAL A 26 -2.91 6.82 6.98
CA VAL A 26 -3.67 7.85 6.27
C VAL A 26 -4.01 9.04 7.16
N ASN A 27 -4.18 10.21 6.53
CA ASN A 27 -4.51 11.43 7.27
C ASN A 27 -5.80 11.29 8.07
N GLY A 28 -5.77 11.66 9.35
CA GLY A 28 -6.94 11.65 10.22
C GLY A 28 -7.24 10.31 10.92
N GLN A 29 -6.63 9.21 10.49
CA GLN A 29 -6.72 7.92 11.20
C GLN A 29 -6.16 8.06 12.61
N GLN A 30 -6.82 7.48 13.60
CA GLN A 30 -6.35 7.52 14.98
C GLN A 30 -5.23 6.49 15.22
N LYS A 31 -4.25 6.86 16.05
CA LYS A 31 -2.98 6.14 16.21
C LYS A 31 -3.03 4.93 17.14
N THR A 32 -3.99 4.91 18.06
CA THR A 32 -4.11 3.84 19.05
C THR A 32 -5.20 2.87 18.62
N LEU A 33 -4.93 1.58 18.74
CA LEU A 33 -5.93 0.52 18.58
C LEU A 33 -6.08 -0.20 19.91
N ASP A 34 -7.31 -0.40 20.36
CA ASP A 34 -7.59 -1.22 21.54
C ASP A 34 -7.40 -2.71 21.22
N TRP A 35 -6.57 -3.40 22.01
CA TRP A 35 -6.25 -4.83 21.81
C TRP A 35 -7.44 -5.77 22.01
N THR A 36 -8.47 -5.35 22.75
CA THR A 36 -9.62 -6.19 23.07
C THR A 36 -10.76 -5.95 22.08
N THR A 37 -11.04 -4.68 21.76
CA THR A 37 -12.20 -4.30 20.95
C THR A 37 -11.85 -3.97 19.52
N GLY A 38 -10.58 -3.75 19.18
CA GLY A 38 -10.16 -3.26 17.87
C GLY A 38 -10.63 -1.83 17.57
N ASN A 39 -11.02 -1.06 18.59
CA ASN A 39 -11.48 0.31 18.39
C ASN A 39 -10.29 1.26 18.29
N MET A 40 -10.33 2.16 17.30
CA MET A 40 -9.32 3.19 17.16
C MET A 40 -9.58 4.35 18.14
N SER A 41 -8.51 4.91 18.71
CA SER A 41 -8.60 6.01 19.67
C SER A 41 -7.32 6.87 19.71
N GLY A 42 -7.34 7.93 20.52
CA GLY A 42 -6.19 8.81 20.71
C GLY A 42 -5.97 9.82 19.58
N GLN A 43 -4.72 10.26 19.44
CA GLN A 43 -4.31 11.27 18.46
C GLN A 43 -4.53 10.75 17.02
N SER A 44 -4.97 11.62 16.12
CA SER A 44 -4.97 11.34 14.68
C SER A 44 -3.61 11.59 14.02
N PHE A 45 -3.26 10.77 13.03
CA PHE A 45 -2.12 10.99 12.16
C PHE A 45 -2.26 12.29 11.36
N GLU A 46 -1.22 13.11 11.42
CA GLU A 46 -1.10 14.36 10.67
C GLU A 46 -0.20 14.16 9.46
N MET A 47 -0.80 13.72 8.36
CA MET A 47 -0.08 13.34 7.12
C MET A 47 0.07 14.49 6.12
N TRP A 48 -0.34 15.70 6.50
CA TRP A 48 -0.15 16.90 5.68
C TRP A 48 1.26 17.48 5.81
N VAL A 49 1.66 18.28 4.82
CA VAL A 49 2.92 19.01 4.81
C VAL A 49 2.96 19.96 6.01
N GLY A 50 3.91 19.75 6.91
CA GLY A 50 4.05 20.48 8.17
C GLY A 50 3.28 19.87 9.35
N GLY A 51 2.55 18.77 9.13
CA GLY A 51 1.89 18.00 10.18
C GLY A 51 2.89 17.35 11.15
N THR A 52 2.39 16.97 12.32
CA THR A 52 3.18 16.35 13.39
C THR A 52 3.95 15.11 12.92
N ASP A 53 3.30 14.26 12.11
CA ASP A 53 3.87 12.98 11.68
C ASP A 53 4.67 13.11 10.39
N ALA A 54 4.03 13.61 9.32
CA ALA A 54 4.67 13.73 8.02
C ALA A 54 5.72 14.84 7.97
N GLN A 55 5.64 15.88 8.81
CA GLN A 55 6.54 17.03 8.77
C GLN A 55 6.64 17.60 7.34
N LEU A 56 7.81 18.08 6.93
CA LEU A 56 8.05 18.57 5.56
C LEU A 56 8.39 17.43 4.57
N ARG A 57 8.37 16.17 5.01
CA ARG A 57 8.85 15.03 4.21
C ARG A 57 8.11 14.80 2.90
N PRO A 58 6.77 14.98 2.79
CA PRO A 58 6.10 14.89 1.50
C PRO A 58 6.49 16.00 0.52
N GLU A 59 6.93 17.16 1.03
CA GLU A 59 7.42 18.28 0.21
C GLU A 59 8.83 17.96 -0.31
N THR A 60 9.72 17.51 0.59
CA THR A 60 11.11 17.17 0.28
C THR A 60 11.31 15.76 -0.30
N GLN A 61 10.24 14.96 -0.39
CA GLN A 61 10.27 13.54 -0.79
C GLN A 61 11.31 12.72 -0.02
N SER A 62 11.38 12.87 1.31
CA SER A 62 12.43 12.25 2.12
C SER A 62 11.91 11.38 3.25
N GLY A 63 12.65 10.31 3.58
CA GLY A 63 12.31 9.39 4.67
C GLY A 63 10.98 8.68 4.50
N ALA A 64 10.45 8.14 5.60
CA ALA A 64 9.29 7.24 5.59
C ALA A 64 7.99 7.85 5.06
N TYR A 65 7.86 9.18 5.07
CA TYR A 65 6.65 9.91 4.65
C TYR A 65 6.82 10.62 3.31
N GLY A 66 7.92 10.38 2.59
CA GLY A 66 8.27 11.11 1.36
C GLY A 66 7.21 11.04 0.26
N THR A 67 6.39 9.99 0.23
CA THR A 67 5.31 9.80 -0.75
C THR A 67 3.97 10.39 -0.29
N GLY A 68 3.89 10.91 0.93
CA GLY A 68 2.63 11.27 1.59
C GLY A 68 1.90 10.10 2.27
N TYR A 69 2.45 8.90 2.16
CA TYR A 69 2.02 7.70 2.89
C TYR A 69 3.19 7.12 3.67
N ALA A 70 2.90 6.29 4.66
CA ALA A 70 3.87 5.45 5.36
C ALA A 70 3.21 4.10 5.70
N PRO A 71 3.97 3.00 5.83
CA PRO A 71 3.40 1.72 6.23
C PRO A 71 2.98 1.74 7.71
N ILE A 72 1.89 1.05 8.04
CA ILE A 72 1.50 0.72 9.43
C ILE A 72 1.42 -0.79 9.68
N LYS A 73 1.37 -1.60 8.61
CA LYS A 73 1.42 -3.06 8.70
C LYS A 73 2.64 -3.50 9.49
N PHE A 74 2.44 -4.37 10.48
CA PHE A 74 3.48 -4.86 11.41
C PHE A 74 4.15 -3.78 12.29
N LEU A 75 3.62 -2.55 12.34
CA LEU A 75 4.25 -1.41 13.04
C LEU A 75 3.27 -0.69 13.99
N MET A 76 2.29 -1.40 14.56
CA MET A 76 1.22 -0.75 15.34
C MET A 76 1.56 -0.60 16.83
N GLY A 77 1.53 0.64 17.33
CA GLY A 77 1.68 0.92 18.76
C GLY A 77 2.97 0.36 19.36
N ASP A 78 2.84 -0.30 20.50
CA ASP A 78 3.95 -0.96 21.21
C ASP A 78 4.06 -2.46 20.85
N ASP A 79 3.44 -2.92 19.76
CA ASP A 79 3.45 -4.34 19.34
C ASP A 79 4.87 -4.89 19.16
N MET A 80 5.81 -4.02 18.77
CA MET A 80 7.23 -4.38 18.62
C MET A 80 8.09 -3.95 19.81
N LEU A 81 7.51 -3.41 20.88
CA LEU A 81 8.27 -2.94 22.03
C LEU A 81 8.87 -4.13 22.77
N ARG A 82 10.17 -4.36 22.55
CA ARG A 82 10.95 -5.47 23.13
C ARG A 82 10.47 -6.86 22.68
N GLN A 83 9.81 -6.94 21.52
CA GLN A 83 9.37 -8.19 20.91
C GLN A 83 9.85 -8.26 19.46
N TYR A 84 9.94 -9.47 18.92
CA TYR A 84 10.25 -9.68 17.51
C TYR A 84 8.98 -9.45 16.67
N THR A 85 9.16 -8.91 15.47
CA THR A 85 8.08 -8.83 14.48
C THR A 85 7.71 -10.25 14.03
N GLU A 86 6.45 -10.63 14.19
CA GLU A 86 5.91 -11.86 13.63
C GLU A 86 5.61 -11.65 12.14
N TRP A 87 6.58 -11.96 11.28
CA TRP A 87 6.46 -11.82 9.83
C TRP A 87 5.88 -13.11 9.21
N PRO A 88 4.66 -13.10 8.65
CA PRO A 88 4.08 -14.31 8.08
C PRO A 88 4.80 -14.68 6.79
N TYR A 89 5.52 -15.80 6.79
CA TYR A 89 6.12 -16.35 5.57
C TYR A 89 5.06 -17.04 4.68
N LEU A 90 4.03 -17.60 5.30
CA LEU A 90 2.92 -18.27 4.63
C LEU A 90 1.65 -18.02 5.42
N ARG A 91 0.57 -17.63 4.75
CA ARG A 91 -0.75 -17.50 5.39
C ARG A 91 -1.89 -17.93 4.49
N LEU A 92 -3.02 -18.26 5.11
CA LEU A 92 -4.15 -18.90 4.45
C LEU A 92 -4.74 -18.09 3.29
N SER A 93 -4.78 -16.76 3.39
CA SER A 93 -5.23 -15.87 2.31
C SER A 93 -4.36 -15.97 1.06
N GLU A 94 -3.05 -16.13 1.20
CA GLU A 94 -2.16 -16.38 0.08
C GLU A 94 -2.51 -17.71 -0.59
N MET A 95 -2.80 -18.76 0.18
CA MET A 95 -3.21 -20.06 -0.37
C MET A 95 -4.51 -19.97 -1.17
N TYR A 96 -5.50 -19.21 -0.69
CA TYR A 96 -6.72 -18.94 -1.47
C TYR A 96 -6.42 -18.22 -2.78
N LEU A 97 -5.57 -17.19 -2.78
CA LEU A 97 -5.25 -16.41 -3.98
C LEU A 97 -4.38 -17.19 -4.97
N THR A 98 -3.43 -17.99 -4.48
CA THR A 98 -2.61 -18.89 -5.30
C THR A 98 -3.48 -19.97 -5.93
N TYR A 99 -4.43 -20.54 -5.16
CA TYR A 99 -5.38 -21.50 -5.72
C TYR A 99 -6.34 -20.87 -6.73
N ALA A 100 -6.82 -19.64 -6.48
CA ALA A 100 -7.64 -18.88 -7.42
C ALA A 100 -6.92 -18.71 -8.77
N GLU A 101 -5.64 -18.34 -8.72
CA GLU A 101 -4.84 -18.18 -9.93
C GLU A 101 -4.65 -19.51 -10.67
N ALA A 102 -4.38 -20.61 -9.96
CA ALA A 102 -4.26 -21.94 -10.57
C ALA A 102 -5.57 -22.40 -11.25
N LEU A 103 -6.72 -22.19 -10.59
CA LEU A 103 -8.04 -22.45 -11.18
C LEU A 103 -8.27 -21.64 -12.45
N LEU A 104 -7.93 -20.35 -12.42
CA LEU A 104 -8.01 -19.51 -13.61
C LEU A 104 -7.11 -20.02 -14.75
N GLN A 105 -5.89 -20.46 -14.43
CA GLN A 105 -4.98 -20.97 -15.46
C GLN A 105 -5.49 -22.26 -16.11
N THR A 106 -6.18 -23.11 -15.33
CA THR A 106 -6.81 -24.35 -15.80
C THR A 106 -8.19 -24.15 -16.46
N GLY A 107 -8.72 -22.92 -16.45
CA GLY A 107 -9.96 -22.56 -17.15
C GLY A 107 -11.21 -22.49 -16.26
N ASP A 108 -11.08 -22.70 -14.95
CA ASP A 108 -12.18 -22.57 -13.99
C ASP A 108 -12.29 -21.14 -13.44
N LEU A 109 -12.90 -20.24 -14.21
CA LEU A 109 -13.10 -18.84 -13.84
C LEU A 109 -14.06 -18.70 -12.64
N ALA A 110 -15.09 -19.53 -12.56
CA ALA A 110 -16.08 -19.48 -11.50
C ALA A 110 -15.47 -19.92 -10.16
N GLY A 111 -14.68 -21.01 -10.17
CA GLY A 111 -13.91 -21.46 -9.02
C GLY A 111 -12.88 -20.42 -8.58
N ALA A 112 -12.17 -19.80 -9.52
CA ALA A 112 -11.23 -18.72 -9.20
C ALA A 112 -11.90 -17.55 -8.47
N ILE A 113 -13.03 -17.04 -8.99
CA ILE A 113 -13.81 -15.97 -8.34
C ILE A 113 -14.21 -16.38 -6.93
N LYS A 114 -14.71 -17.62 -6.75
CA LYS A 114 -15.11 -18.14 -5.43
C LYS A 114 -13.97 -18.07 -4.40
N GLN A 115 -12.74 -18.42 -4.79
CA GLN A 115 -11.59 -18.36 -3.87
C GLN A 115 -11.21 -16.91 -3.52
N VAL A 116 -11.27 -16.00 -4.50
CA VAL A 116 -11.03 -14.57 -4.24
C VAL A 116 -12.09 -13.99 -3.30
N ASP A 117 -13.33 -14.39 -3.46
CA ASP A 117 -14.45 -13.91 -2.64
C ASP A 117 -14.33 -14.34 -1.17
N VAL A 118 -13.66 -15.45 -0.85
CA VAL A 118 -13.33 -15.83 0.54
C VAL A 118 -12.45 -14.77 1.20
N VAL A 119 -11.42 -14.30 0.49
CA VAL A 119 -10.49 -13.26 0.96
C VAL A 119 -11.21 -11.92 1.13
N ARG A 120 -12.06 -11.56 0.16
CA ARG A 120 -12.81 -10.29 0.17
C ARG A 120 -13.86 -10.23 1.28
N SER A 121 -14.58 -11.33 1.50
CA SER A 121 -15.63 -11.41 2.52
C SER A 121 -15.09 -11.23 3.93
N ARG A 122 -13.87 -11.70 4.20
CA ARG A 122 -13.19 -11.59 5.51
C ARG A 122 -12.98 -10.13 5.95
N VAL A 123 -12.85 -9.20 4.98
CA VAL A 123 -12.72 -7.75 5.23
C VAL A 123 -14.01 -6.98 4.90
N GLY A 124 -15.14 -7.68 4.76
CA GLY A 124 -16.46 -7.07 4.54
C GLY A 124 -16.67 -6.48 3.14
N LEU A 125 -15.84 -6.85 2.16
CA LEU A 125 -16.03 -6.42 0.77
C LEU A 125 -16.98 -7.37 0.04
N GLY A 126 -17.80 -6.82 -0.87
CA GLY A 126 -18.64 -7.60 -1.76
C GLY A 126 -17.86 -8.46 -2.76
N GLY A 127 -18.54 -9.37 -3.45
CA GLY A 127 -17.91 -10.32 -4.39
C GLY A 127 -17.14 -9.61 -5.50
N LEU A 128 -16.05 -10.23 -5.99
CA LEU A 128 -15.14 -9.65 -6.97
C LEU A 128 -15.87 -9.26 -8.27
N ALA A 129 -16.67 -10.18 -8.81
CA ALA A 129 -17.45 -9.93 -10.03
C ALA A 129 -18.60 -8.96 -9.80
N GLU A 130 -19.23 -8.99 -8.62
CA GLU A 130 -20.32 -8.09 -8.24
C GLU A 130 -19.84 -6.64 -8.17
N CYS A 131 -18.70 -6.39 -7.52
CA CYS A 131 -18.12 -5.07 -7.41
C CYS A 131 -17.47 -4.56 -8.72
N ASN A 132 -17.37 -5.40 -9.75
CA ASN A 132 -16.73 -5.05 -11.03
C ASN A 132 -17.59 -5.50 -12.25
N PRO A 133 -18.85 -5.03 -12.37
CA PRO A 133 -19.79 -5.56 -13.35
C PRO A 133 -19.38 -5.31 -14.80
N THR A 134 -18.54 -4.29 -15.05
CA THR A 134 -18.11 -3.89 -16.40
C THR A 134 -16.87 -4.63 -16.91
N LYS A 135 -16.21 -5.45 -16.07
CA LYS A 135 -14.94 -6.11 -16.43
C LYS A 135 -15.10 -7.51 -17.03
N ASN A 136 -16.33 -8.01 -17.17
CA ASN A 136 -16.62 -9.33 -17.76
C ASN A 136 -15.82 -10.49 -17.12
N LEU A 137 -15.61 -10.44 -15.80
CA LEU A 137 -14.71 -11.36 -15.09
C LEU A 137 -15.10 -12.84 -15.18
N LYS A 138 -16.37 -13.14 -15.52
CA LYS A 138 -16.88 -14.51 -15.66
C LYS A 138 -16.57 -15.14 -17.02
N SER A 139 -16.11 -14.36 -18.00
CA SER A 139 -15.88 -14.81 -19.38
C SER A 139 -14.53 -14.37 -19.95
N ASP A 140 -13.88 -13.37 -19.36
CA ASP A 140 -12.57 -12.89 -19.78
C ASP A 140 -11.47 -13.32 -18.79
N LYS A 141 -10.67 -14.31 -19.21
CA LYS A 141 -9.54 -14.83 -18.43
C LYS A 141 -8.49 -13.77 -18.13
N SER A 142 -8.21 -12.87 -19.08
CA SER A 142 -7.20 -11.82 -18.91
C SER A 142 -7.67 -10.77 -17.90
N ALA A 143 -8.92 -10.34 -18.01
CA ALA A 143 -9.52 -9.40 -17.06
C ALA A 143 -9.56 -9.98 -15.64
N LEU A 144 -9.96 -11.25 -15.49
CA LEU A 144 -9.96 -11.92 -14.19
C LEU A 144 -8.54 -12.07 -13.62
N LEU A 145 -7.55 -12.39 -14.44
CA LEU A 145 -6.16 -12.47 -13.98
C LEU A 145 -5.67 -11.12 -13.43
N GLN A 146 -5.99 -10.01 -14.10
CA GLN A 146 -5.61 -8.68 -13.61
C GLN A 146 -6.26 -8.36 -12.26
N GLU A 147 -7.51 -8.78 -12.04
CA GLU A 147 -8.19 -8.57 -10.76
C GLU A 147 -7.67 -9.51 -9.65
N ILE A 148 -7.31 -10.76 -9.96
CA ILE A 148 -6.64 -11.65 -8.99
C ILE A 148 -5.31 -11.03 -8.56
N LEU A 149 -4.51 -10.53 -9.51
CA LEU A 149 -3.23 -9.89 -9.20
C LEU A 149 -3.41 -8.57 -8.44
N ARG A 150 -4.48 -7.83 -8.72
CA ARG A 150 -4.85 -6.63 -7.95
C ARG A 150 -5.24 -7.00 -6.52
N GLU A 151 -6.04 -8.04 -6.33
CA GLU A 151 -6.41 -8.51 -4.99
C GLU A 151 -5.18 -9.00 -4.21
N ARG A 152 -4.24 -9.70 -4.87
CA ARG A 152 -2.93 -10.04 -4.29
C ARG A 152 -2.16 -8.81 -3.82
N VAL A 153 -2.18 -7.70 -4.56
CA VAL A 153 -1.54 -6.45 -4.11
C VAL A 153 -2.19 -5.89 -2.85
N CYS A 154 -3.52 -5.86 -2.82
CA CYS A 154 -4.28 -5.30 -1.70
C CYS A 154 -4.24 -6.17 -0.45
N GLU A 155 -4.09 -7.48 -0.62
CA GLU A 155 -4.07 -8.44 0.48
C GLU A 155 -2.65 -8.63 1.04
N LEU A 156 -1.67 -8.84 0.15
CA LEU A 156 -0.29 -9.19 0.47
C LEU A 156 0.64 -7.96 0.39
N GLY A 157 0.08 -6.75 0.57
CA GLY A 157 0.85 -5.52 0.60
C GLY A 157 1.90 -5.57 1.70
N MET A 158 3.13 -5.14 1.39
CA MET A 158 4.27 -5.19 2.32
C MET A 158 4.68 -6.60 2.80
N GLU A 159 4.32 -7.67 2.09
CA GLU A 159 4.70 -9.06 2.43
C GLU A 159 5.60 -9.69 1.35
N ASP A 160 6.49 -8.90 0.73
CA ASP A 160 7.44 -9.33 -0.31
C ASP A 160 6.86 -10.01 -1.57
N CYS A 161 5.54 -10.10 -1.72
CA CYS A 161 4.91 -10.82 -2.83
C CYS A 161 4.96 -10.06 -4.17
N ARG A 162 4.81 -8.73 -4.13
CA ARG A 162 4.55 -7.92 -5.34
C ARG A 162 5.69 -7.96 -6.35
N PHE A 163 6.94 -7.99 -5.86
CA PHE A 163 8.12 -8.05 -6.72
C PHE A 163 8.10 -9.35 -7.54
N PHE A 164 7.93 -10.50 -6.89
CA PHE A 164 7.90 -11.80 -7.56
C PHE A 164 6.68 -11.96 -8.49
N ASP A 165 5.53 -11.41 -8.12
CA ASP A 165 4.35 -11.36 -9.00
C ASP A 165 4.64 -10.60 -10.30
N MET A 166 5.37 -9.48 -10.23
CA MET A 166 5.76 -8.71 -11.40
C MET A 166 6.82 -9.42 -12.26
N ILE A 167 7.74 -10.15 -11.62
CA ILE A 167 8.77 -10.94 -12.32
C ILE A 167 8.16 -12.12 -13.08
N ARG A 168 7.35 -12.95 -12.41
CA ARG A 168 6.79 -14.18 -13.00
C ARG A 168 5.79 -13.90 -14.14
N TYR A 169 5.11 -12.77 -14.09
CA TYR A 169 4.24 -12.29 -15.18
C TYR A 169 4.92 -11.35 -16.17
N LYS A 170 6.24 -11.15 -16.06
CA LYS A 170 7.03 -10.31 -16.97
C LYS A 170 6.43 -8.90 -17.17
N MET A 171 6.04 -8.27 -16.06
CA MET A 171 5.32 -6.98 -16.03
C MET A 171 6.27 -5.78 -16.22
N LYS A 172 6.97 -5.73 -17.36
CA LYS A 172 7.89 -4.64 -17.74
C LYS A 172 7.27 -3.25 -17.54
N ASP A 173 6.03 -3.09 -18.01
CA ASP A 173 5.25 -1.85 -17.91
C ASP A 173 5.10 -1.36 -16.46
N ARG A 174 4.98 -2.28 -15.51
CA ARG A 174 4.80 -1.95 -14.09
C ARG A 174 6.11 -1.53 -13.42
N PHE A 175 7.23 -2.04 -13.90
CA PHE A 175 8.55 -1.60 -13.44
C PHE A 175 8.89 -0.19 -13.92
N GLU A 176 8.58 0.11 -15.18
CA GLU A 176 8.83 1.42 -15.81
C GLU A 176 7.80 2.49 -15.43
N LYS A 177 6.66 2.11 -14.83
CA LYS A 177 5.59 3.05 -14.49
C LYS A 177 6.06 4.13 -13.51
N GLN A 178 5.91 5.40 -13.92
CA GLN A 178 6.11 6.56 -13.04
C GLN A 178 5.15 6.50 -11.85
N LEU A 179 5.72 6.49 -10.65
CA LEU A 179 4.94 6.45 -9.41
C LEU A 179 4.68 7.86 -8.89
N HIS A 180 3.63 7.96 -8.08
CA HIS A 180 3.12 9.22 -7.60
C HIS A 180 2.91 9.16 -6.09
N GLY A 181 3.14 10.30 -5.44
CA GLY A 181 2.74 10.52 -4.07
C GLY A 181 1.51 11.41 -3.99
N LEU A 182 1.08 11.67 -2.76
CA LEU A 182 -0.03 12.55 -2.43
C LEU A 182 0.40 13.54 -1.36
N ARG A 183 0.53 14.82 -1.71
CA ARG A 183 0.68 15.88 -0.72
C ARG A 183 -0.70 16.29 -0.22
N ILE A 184 -0.79 16.48 1.08
CA ILE A 184 -1.97 17.00 1.75
C ILE A 184 -1.55 18.33 2.35
N TYR A 185 -2.37 19.36 2.18
CA TYR A 185 -2.18 20.65 2.84
C TYR A 185 -3.39 20.96 3.70
N ARG A 186 -3.15 21.37 4.93
CA ARG A 186 -4.17 21.89 5.84
C ARG A 186 -4.53 23.30 5.41
N LEU A 187 -5.82 23.63 5.37
CA LEU A 187 -6.29 24.98 5.05
C LEU A 187 -6.80 25.71 6.29
N ASP A 188 -6.57 27.02 6.38
CA ASP A 188 -7.23 27.91 7.34
C ASP A 188 -8.65 28.31 6.88
N ALA A 189 -9.34 29.13 7.68
CA ALA A 189 -10.69 29.61 7.37
C ALA A 189 -10.75 30.49 6.11
N SER A 190 -9.63 31.06 5.69
CA SER A 190 -9.50 31.87 4.47
C SER A 190 -9.05 31.03 3.26
N GLY A 191 -8.84 29.72 3.44
CA GLY A 191 -8.40 28.82 2.38
C GLY A 191 -6.89 28.83 2.13
N ASN A 192 -6.08 29.44 2.99
CA ASN A 192 -4.63 29.45 2.84
C ASN A 192 -4.02 28.18 3.42
N ARG A 193 -2.95 27.69 2.78
CA ARG A 193 -2.18 26.54 3.27
C ARG A 193 -1.46 26.89 4.57
N VAL A 194 -1.60 26.03 5.56
CA VAL A 194 -0.94 26.14 6.86
C VAL A 194 0.06 25.00 7.03
N LYS A 195 1.33 25.34 7.30
CA LYS A 195 2.42 24.38 7.49
C LYS A 195 2.79 24.13 8.96
N THR A 196 2.06 24.69 9.90
CA THR A 196 2.22 24.37 11.32
C THR A 196 1.49 23.07 11.67
N ALA A 197 2.14 22.23 12.48
CA ALA A 197 1.51 21.06 13.05
C ALA A 197 0.32 21.49 13.91
N TRP A 198 -0.76 20.71 13.91
CA TRP A 198 -1.88 21.02 14.81
C TRP A 198 -1.59 20.45 16.20
N TYR A 199 -1.37 19.15 16.32
CA TYR A 199 -1.24 18.46 17.61
C TYR A 199 -0.04 18.97 18.43
N ASN A 200 1.16 19.01 17.84
CA ASN A 200 2.37 19.53 18.48
C ASN A 200 2.55 21.06 18.33
N GLY A 201 1.57 21.75 17.75
CA GLY A 201 1.64 23.19 17.47
C GLY A 201 0.36 23.89 17.89
N ASP A 202 -0.51 24.18 16.93
CA ASP A 202 -1.63 25.11 17.10
C ASP A 202 -2.68 24.67 18.13
N ARG A 203 -2.77 23.38 18.43
CA ARG A 203 -3.67 22.84 19.47
C ARG A 203 -3.44 23.51 20.83
N LYS A 204 -2.19 23.80 21.18
CA LYS A 204 -1.84 24.48 22.46
C LYS A 204 -2.36 25.92 22.53
N ASN A 205 -2.66 26.50 21.37
CA ASN A 205 -3.20 27.85 21.23
C ASN A 205 -4.74 27.84 21.10
N GLY A 206 -5.40 26.69 21.36
CA GLY A 206 -6.86 26.57 21.31
C GLY A 206 -7.44 26.46 19.90
N VAL A 207 -6.62 26.25 18.87
CA VAL A 207 -7.12 26.07 17.49
C VAL A 207 -7.84 24.73 17.39
N GLU A 208 -9.05 24.75 16.83
CA GLU A 208 -9.86 23.54 16.60
C GLU A 208 -9.16 22.55 15.66
N MET A 209 -9.55 21.28 15.76
CA MET A 209 -9.00 20.23 14.91
C MET A 209 -9.27 20.55 13.42
N PRO A 210 -8.25 20.52 12.54
CA PRO A 210 -8.43 20.84 11.14
C PRO A 210 -9.29 19.80 10.42
N THR A 211 -10.26 20.29 9.65
CA THR A 211 -11.18 19.43 8.87
C THR A 211 -11.10 19.68 7.36
N THR A 212 -10.41 20.73 6.94
CA THR A 212 -10.36 21.19 5.56
C THR A 212 -8.96 20.99 5.00
N PHE A 213 -8.87 20.25 3.88
CA PHE A 213 -7.61 19.85 3.28
C PHE A 213 -7.64 20.01 1.76
N GLU A 214 -6.51 20.44 1.22
CA GLU A 214 -6.19 20.40 -0.20
C GLU A 214 -5.32 19.16 -0.50
N TYR A 215 -5.50 18.57 -1.68
CA TYR A 215 -4.79 17.36 -2.11
C TYR A 215 -4.09 17.61 -3.44
N GLU A 216 -2.79 17.35 -3.47
CA GLU A 216 -1.94 17.54 -4.65
C GLU A 216 -1.22 16.22 -4.97
N ARG A 217 -1.51 15.66 -6.14
CA ARG A 217 -0.75 14.53 -6.68
C ARG A 217 0.57 15.04 -7.25
N PHE A 218 1.68 14.36 -6.94
CA PHE A 218 2.99 14.68 -7.50
C PHE A 218 3.70 13.43 -8.00
N GLU A 219 4.61 13.58 -8.95
CA GLU A 219 5.48 12.50 -9.42
C GLU A 219 6.64 12.31 -8.45
N ILE A 220 6.89 11.05 -8.06
CA ILE A 220 8.06 10.73 -7.23
C ILE A 220 9.31 10.90 -8.09
N SER A 221 10.24 11.72 -7.61
CA SER A 221 11.50 12.05 -8.28
C SER A 221 12.71 12.04 -7.34
N ALA A 222 12.50 11.81 -6.04
CA ALA A 222 13.57 11.64 -5.08
C ALA A 222 13.23 10.52 -4.08
N PRO A 223 13.89 9.34 -4.16
CA PRO A 223 14.81 8.93 -5.21
C PRO A 223 14.10 8.55 -6.51
N THR A 224 14.78 8.77 -7.63
CA THR A 224 14.36 8.29 -8.97
C THR A 224 14.73 6.82 -9.12
N ARG A 225 13.80 5.97 -9.59
CA ARG A 225 14.14 4.58 -9.94
C ARG A 225 14.97 4.54 -11.21
N TYR A 226 15.95 3.63 -11.25
CA TYR A 226 16.77 3.40 -12.44
C TYR A 226 15.93 3.15 -13.71
N TRP A 227 14.82 2.42 -13.56
CA TRP A 227 13.92 2.02 -14.64
C TRP A 227 13.12 3.18 -15.24
N TRP A 228 12.95 4.29 -14.50
CA TRP A 228 12.26 5.47 -15.01
C TRP A 228 13.13 6.27 -15.98
N THR A 229 14.46 6.19 -15.84
CA THR A 229 15.41 6.94 -16.65
C THR A 229 16.05 6.09 -17.74
N ASN A 230 16.29 4.81 -17.48
CA ASN A 230 17.04 3.92 -18.39
C ASN A 230 16.19 2.80 -19.00
N GLY A 231 14.90 2.71 -18.64
CA GLY A 231 14.03 1.59 -19.03
C GLY A 231 14.33 0.30 -18.28
N PHE A 232 13.50 -0.71 -18.51
CA PHE A 232 13.60 -2.05 -17.94
C PHE A 232 14.27 -3.04 -18.90
N ASP A 233 15.42 -3.57 -18.50
CA ASP A 233 16.14 -4.63 -19.20
C ASP A 233 15.65 -6.02 -18.73
N PRO A 234 15.24 -6.92 -19.66
CA PRO A 234 14.83 -8.28 -19.33
C PRO A 234 15.80 -9.09 -18.46
N LYS A 235 17.11 -8.77 -18.42
CA LYS A 235 18.05 -9.45 -17.52
C LYS A 235 17.66 -9.33 -16.04
N TRP A 236 16.96 -8.25 -15.66
CA TRP A 236 16.51 -8.02 -14.28
C TRP A 236 15.36 -8.92 -13.85
N TYR A 237 14.85 -9.78 -14.74
CA TYR A 237 14.00 -10.89 -14.31
C TYR A 237 14.74 -11.92 -13.45
N LEU A 238 16.08 -11.93 -13.49
CA LEU A 238 16.94 -12.80 -12.69
C LEU A 238 18.01 -11.95 -11.99
N SER A 239 18.36 -12.30 -10.75
CA SER A 239 19.48 -11.66 -10.05
C SER A 239 20.83 -12.18 -10.59
N PRO A 240 21.89 -11.36 -10.63
CA PRO A 240 23.21 -11.84 -11.02
C PRO A 240 23.78 -12.76 -9.94
N PHE A 241 24.52 -13.80 -10.34
CA PHE A 241 25.42 -14.48 -9.42
C PHE A 241 26.64 -13.60 -9.12
N PRO A 242 27.19 -13.62 -7.91
CA PRO A 242 28.46 -12.93 -7.62
C PRO A 242 29.55 -13.41 -8.59
N GLN A 243 30.25 -12.47 -9.24
CA GLN A 243 31.27 -12.82 -10.24
C GLN A 243 32.39 -13.69 -9.65
N THR A 244 32.70 -13.51 -8.37
CA THR A 244 33.67 -14.33 -7.64
C THR A 244 33.24 -15.80 -7.54
N GLU A 245 31.94 -16.11 -7.54
CA GLU A 245 31.44 -17.48 -7.55
C GLU A 245 31.54 -18.10 -8.95
N VAL A 246 31.16 -17.35 -9.98
CA VAL A 246 31.29 -17.78 -11.39
C VAL A 246 32.76 -18.08 -11.73
N ASN A 247 33.68 -17.22 -11.28
CA ASN A 247 35.11 -17.34 -11.55
C ASN A 247 35.78 -18.57 -10.91
N LYS A 248 35.13 -19.25 -9.95
CA LYS A 248 35.66 -20.50 -9.37
C LYS A 248 35.63 -21.68 -10.35
N GLY A 249 34.85 -21.60 -11.43
CA GLY A 249 34.92 -22.56 -12.53
C GLY A 249 34.35 -23.96 -12.23
N TYR A 250 33.51 -24.12 -11.21
CA TYR A 250 32.85 -25.41 -10.88
C TYR A 250 31.59 -25.69 -11.72
N GLY A 251 31.41 -25.00 -12.85
CA GLY A 251 30.26 -25.16 -13.75
C GLY A 251 29.09 -24.20 -13.51
N LEU A 252 29.22 -23.25 -12.57
CA LEU A 252 28.24 -22.16 -12.42
C LEU A 252 28.36 -21.18 -13.59
N ILE A 253 27.31 -21.09 -14.40
CA ILE A 253 27.18 -20.10 -15.48
C ILE A 253 26.34 -18.91 -15.02
N GLN A 254 26.65 -17.72 -15.53
CA GLN A 254 25.92 -16.50 -15.20
C GLN A 254 24.49 -16.51 -15.78
N ASN A 255 23.57 -15.82 -15.11
CA ASN A 255 22.23 -15.57 -15.63
C ASN A 255 22.29 -14.69 -16.90
N PRO A 256 21.37 -14.88 -17.87
CA PRO A 256 21.41 -14.15 -19.14
C PRO A 256 21.44 -12.62 -18.98
N GLY A 257 22.40 -11.96 -19.63
CA GLY A 257 22.55 -10.50 -19.68
C GLY A 257 23.37 -9.87 -18.55
N TRP A 258 23.86 -10.67 -17.60
CA TRP A 258 24.74 -10.26 -16.51
C TRP A 258 26.21 -10.57 -16.78
#